data_AF-A0A9Q0I6I0-F1
#
_entry.id   AF-A0A9Q0I6I0-F1
#
_cell.length_a   1.000
_cell.length_b   1.000
_cell.length_c   1.000
_cell.angle_alpha   90.00
_cell.angle_beta   90.00
_cell.angle_gamma   90.00
#
_symmetry.space_group_name_H-M   'P 1'
#
loop_
_entity.id
_entity.type
_entity.pdbx_description
1 polymer ?
#
loop_
_entity_poly.entity_id
_entity_poly.type
_entity_poly.pdbx_seq_one_letter_code
_entity_poly.pdbx_strand_id
1 'polypeptide(L)'
;MCSSRPSQEPDWADWSGTALLAENGQDYPELEDEKWVVKLMFLTDITGHLNELNLKLQGAGQTVLDMFDTWKAFVGKLAVFSDDVATSTFRYFSHLRELSTQHSISTAEICKYISELESEFTTRFGGISAVWTHVLFLDQTRQL
;
A
#
# COMPACT_ATOMS: atom_id res chain seq x y z
N MET A 1 42.14 9.64 16.98
CA MET A 1 41.91 9.45 15.53
C MET A 1 40.71 8.51 15.39
N CYS A 2 39.50 9.07 15.30
CA CYS A 2 38.31 8.28 15.00
C CYS A 2 38.25 8.07 13.49
N SER A 3 38.42 6.82 13.05
CA SER A 3 38.12 6.41 11.69
C SER A 3 36.59 6.38 11.52
N SER A 4 36.08 7.27 10.67
CA SER A 4 34.69 7.33 10.26
C SER A 4 34.24 6.00 9.67
N ARG A 5 33.17 5.41 10.20
CA ARG A 5 32.42 4.32 9.55
C ARG A 5 31.68 4.93 8.35
N PRO A 6 31.72 4.35 7.14
CA PRO A 6 30.93 4.89 6.03
C PRO A 6 29.44 4.69 6.33
N SER A 7 28.68 5.77 6.28
CA SER A 7 27.23 5.73 6.22
C SER A 7 26.83 5.24 4.83
N GLN A 8 26.63 3.92 4.67
CA GLN A 8 25.75 3.44 3.62
C GLN A 8 24.38 3.26 4.25
N GLU A 9 23.51 4.25 4.03
CA GLU A 9 22.07 4.06 4.18
C GLU A 9 21.62 3.06 3.10
N PRO A 10 20.79 2.05 3.44
CA PRO A 10 20.23 1.16 2.43
C PRO A 10 19.34 1.98 1.49
N ASP A 11 19.60 1.86 0.19
CA ASP A 11 18.68 2.34 -0.85
C ASP A 11 17.40 1.51 -0.76
N TRP A 12 16.36 2.09 -0.18
CA TRP A 12 15.08 1.44 0.06
C TRP A 12 14.30 1.15 -1.23
N ALA A 13 14.81 1.55 -2.40
CA ALA A 13 14.16 1.39 -3.69
C ALA A 13 14.52 0.10 -4.46
N ASP A 14 15.48 -0.71 -3.98
CA ASP A 14 15.96 -1.92 -4.70
C ASP A 14 15.37 -3.26 -4.19
N TRP A 15 14.32 -3.22 -3.36
CA TRP A 15 13.67 -4.43 -2.83
C TRP A 15 12.68 -5.04 -3.84
N SER A 16 13.15 -5.37 -5.05
CA SER A 16 12.43 -6.35 -5.87
C SER A 16 12.45 -7.68 -5.09
N GLY A 17 11.28 -8.15 -4.65
CA GLY A 17 11.17 -9.28 -3.70
C GLY A 17 11.84 -10.58 -4.16
N THR A 18 12.19 -10.69 -5.45
CA THR A 18 12.98 -11.77 -6.03
C THR A 18 14.47 -11.71 -5.69
N ALA A 19 15.05 -10.52 -5.53
CA ALA A 19 16.47 -10.36 -5.17
C ALA A 19 16.76 -10.86 -3.76
N LEU A 20 15.85 -10.63 -2.81
CA LEU A 20 16.01 -11.07 -1.42
C LEU A 20 16.01 -12.59 -1.24
N LEU A 21 15.24 -13.29 -2.08
CA LEU A 21 15.08 -14.73 -2.00
C LEU A 21 16.21 -15.46 -2.75
N ALA A 22 16.65 -14.90 -3.88
CA ALA A 22 17.77 -15.45 -4.65
C ALA A 22 19.10 -15.43 -3.89
N GLU A 23 19.32 -14.46 -2.99
CA GLU A 23 20.58 -14.30 -2.25
C GLU A 23 20.79 -15.35 -1.14
N ASN A 24 19.72 -16.00 -0.67
CA ASN A 24 19.77 -16.88 0.51
C ASN A 24 20.20 -18.33 0.22
N GLY A 25 20.44 -18.70 -1.05
CA GLY A 25 20.88 -20.04 -1.44
C GLY A 25 19.91 -21.17 -1.07
N GLN A 26 18.67 -20.83 -0.71
CA GLN A 26 17.60 -21.76 -0.40
C GLN A 26 16.72 -21.97 -1.62
N ASP A 27 16.25 -23.20 -1.80
CA ASP A 27 15.29 -23.55 -2.83
C ASP A 27 13.88 -23.16 -2.35
N TYR A 28 13.16 -22.39 -3.17
CA TYR A 28 11.82 -21.91 -2.88
C TYR A 28 10.87 -22.44 -3.96
N PRO A 29 10.31 -23.65 -3.80
CA PRO A 29 9.42 -24.24 -4.80
C PRO A 29 8.19 -23.38 -5.09
N GLU A 30 7.81 -22.50 -4.18
CA GLU A 30 6.73 -21.52 -4.39
C GLU A 30 7.04 -20.48 -5.48
N LEU A 31 8.32 -20.22 -5.77
CA LEU A 31 8.72 -19.35 -6.88
C LEU A 31 8.50 -19.99 -8.25
N GLU A 32 8.27 -21.31 -8.30
CA GLU A 32 7.86 -22.01 -9.52
C GLU A 32 6.34 -22.00 -9.73
N ASP A 33 5.54 -21.68 -8.68
CA ASP A 33 4.09 -21.54 -8.78
C ASP A 33 3.70 -20.13 -9.23
N GLU A 34 3.27 -19.99 -10.48
CA GLU A 34 2.83 -18.72 -11.07
C GLU A 34 1.77 -18.01 -10.22
N LYS A 35 0.83 -18.73 -9.60
CA LYS A 35 -0.21 -18.09 -8.77
C LYS A 35 0.37 -17.54 -7.48
N TRP A 36 1.36 -18.22 -6.92
CA TRP A 36 2.05 -17.74 -5.74
C TRP A 36 2.89 -16.51 -6.05
N VAL A 37 3.62 -16.51 -7.17
CA VAL A 37 4.42 -15.37 -7.63
C VAL A 37 3.53 -14.14 -7.87
N VAL A 38 2.35 -14.30 -8.49
CA VAL A 38 1.38 -13.20 -8.64
C VAL A 38 0.99 -12.60 -7.28
N LYS A 39 0.72 -13.45 -6.28
CA LYS A 39 0.39 -12.99 -4.92
C LYS A 39 1.56 -12.27 -4.27
N LEU A 40 2.78 -12.77 -4.44
CA LEU A 40 3.98 -12.13 -3.93
C LEU A 40 4.16 -10.74 -4.55
N MET A 41 4.07 -10.61 -5.87
CA MET A 41 4.22 -9.31 -6.55
C MET A 41 3.15 -8.31 -6.10
N PHE A 42 1.91 -8.75 -5.98
CA PHE A 42 0.83 -7.93 -5.42
C PHE A 42 1.15 -7.47 -3.98
N LEU A 43 1.60 -8.38 -3.12
CA LEU A 43 1.93 -8.09 -1.72
C LEU A 43 3.08 -7.07 -1.63
N THR A 44 4.13 -7.24 -2.44
CA THR A 44 5.24 -6.28 -2.50
C THR A 44 4.74 -4.88 -2.87
N ASP A 45 3.94 -4.76 -3.92
CA ASP A 45 3.39 -3.48 -4.37
C ASP A 45 2.46 -2.84 -3.31
N ILE A 46 1.49 -3.59 -2.77
CA ILE A 46 0.51 -3.04 -1.81
C ILE A 46 1.17 -2.67 -0.47
N THR A 47 2.17 -3.43 -0.02
CA THR A 47 2.95 -3.07 1.18
C THR A 47 3.73 -1.78 0.97
N GLY A 48 4.25 -1.51 -0.23
CA GLY A 48 4.84 -0.21 -0.57
C GLY A 48 3.86 0.95 -0.37
N HIS A 49 2.64 0.83 -0.91
CA HIS A 49 1.58 1.84 -0.73
C HIS A 49 1.18 2.02 0.74
N LEU A 50 1.08 0.93 1.49
CA LEU A 50 0.76 0.96 2.92
C LEU A 50 1.88 1.61 3.74
N ASN A 51 3.14 1.42 3.35
CA ASN A 51 4.27 2.07 3.99
C ASN A 51 4.25 3.59 3.73
N GLU A 52 3.95 4.03 2.50
CA GLU A 52 3.77 5.46 2.22
C GLU A 52 2.65 6.09 3.05
N LEU A 53 1.52 5.39 3.18
CA LEU A 53 0.43 5.82 4.06
C LEU A 53 0.93 5.95 5.50
N ASN A 54 1.60 4.92 6.00
CA ASN A 54 2.08 4.87 7.37
C ASN A 54 3.07 6.01 7.66
N LEU A 55 4.00 6.29 6.77
CA LEU A 55 4.95 7.41 6.90
C LEU A 55 4.24 8.77 6.92
N LYS A 56 3.19 8.95 6.10
CA LYS A 56 2.39 10.18 6.11
C LYS A 56 1.64 10.36 7.43
N LEU A 57 1.00 9.30 7.92
CA LEU A 57 0.26 9.32 9.18
C LEU A 57 1.18 9.54 10.40
N GLN A 58 2.40 8.99 10.38
CA GLN A 58 3.37 9.11 11.48
C GLN A 58 4.30 10.33 11.35
N GLY A 59 4.13 11.15 10.32
CA GLY A 59 4.96 12.32 10.07
C GLY A 59 4.86 13.37 11.18
N ALA A 60 5.97 14.03 11.50
CA ALA A 60 5.98 15.10 12.49
C ALA A 60 5.07 16.27 12.04
N GLY A 61 4.28 16.81 12.97
CA GLY A 61 3.39 17.94 12.72
C GLY A 61 2.04 17.60 12.09
N GLN A 62 1.69 16.31 11.95
CA GLN A 62 0.35 15.88 11.55
C GLN A 62 -0.68 16.27 12.61
N THR A 63 -1.71 17.03 12.22
CA THR A 63 -2.92 17.19 13.03
C THR A 63 -3.85 16.00 12.82
N VAL A 64 -4.82 15.81 13.73
CA VAL A 64 -5.79 14.71 13.57
C VAL A 64 -6.67 14.90 12.32
N LEU A 65 -6.87 16.15 11.88
CA LEU A 65 -7.55 16.45 10.62
C LEU A 65 -6.71 16.01 9.41
N ASP A 66 -5.40 16.30 9.41
CA ASP A 66 -4.48 15.87 8.35
C ASP A 66 -4.44 14.34 8.25
N MET A 67 -4.42 13.65 9.40
CA MET A 67 -4.45 12.19 9.45
C MET A 67 -5.76 11.63 8.87
N PHE A 68 -6.89 12.27 9.19
CA PHE A 68 -8.20 11.88 8.67
C PHE A 68 -8.29 12.07 7.15
N ASP A 69 -7.84 13.21 6.63
CA ASP A 69 -7.84 13.49 5.20
C ASP A 69 -6.89 12.56 4.45
N THR A 70 -5.72 12.28 5.02
CA THR A 70 -4.74 11.32 4.48
C THR A 70 -5.33 9.92 4.39
N TRP A 71 -5.98 9.45 5.46
CA TRP A 71 -6.68 8.17 5.47
C TRP A 71 -7.80 8.12 4.44
N LYS A 72 -8.66 9.14 4.40
CA LYS A 72 -9.80 9.21 3.47
C LYS A 72 -9.34 9.21 2.02
N ALA A 73 -8.27 9.95 1.71
CA ALA A 73 -7.64 9.93 0.40
C ALA A 73 -7.10 8.54 0.04
N PHE A 74 -6.53 7.81 1.00
CA PHE A 74 -6.04 6.46 0.78
C PHE A 74 -7.17 5.46 0.50
N VAL A 75 -8.30 5.53 1.21
CA VAL A 75 -9.50 4.74 0.88
C VAL A 75 -9.93 5.00 -0.57
N GLY A 76 -9.97 6.26 -0.99
CA GLY A 76 -10.25 6.61 -2.39
C GLY A 76 -9.22 6.06 -3.39
N LYS A 77 -7.94 5.97 -3.01
CA LYS A 77 -6.92 5.32 -3.83
C LYS A 77 -7.16 3.81 -3.99
N LEU A 78 -7.63 3.12 -2.95
CA LEU A 78 -7.92 1.69 -3.05
C LEU A 78 -9.00 1.39 -4.11
N ALA A 79 -10.02 2.25 -4.23
CA ALA A 79 -11.00 2.16 -5.30
C ALA A 79 -10.34 2.33 -6.69
N VAL A 80 -9.47 3.34 -6.84
CA VAL A 80 -8.70 3.56 -8.08
C VAL A 80 -7.78 2.38 -8.41
N PHE A 81 -7.16 1.77 -7.40
CA PHE A 81 -6.32 0.58 -7.55
C PHE A 81 -7.14 -0.62 -8.02
N SER A 82 -8.33 -0.81 -7.47
CA SER A 82 -9.25 -1.87 -7.90
C SER A 82 -9.60 -1.72 -9.39
N ASP A 83 -9.91 -0.51 -9.86
CA ASP A 83 -10.23 -0.24 -11.27
C ASP A 83 -9.01 -0.44 -12.20
N ASP A 84 -7.84 0.02 -11.77
CA ASP A 84 -6.57 -0.16 -12.49
C ASP A 84 -6.21 -1.65 -12.65
N VAL A 85 -6.43 -2.46 -11.61
CA VAL A 85 -6.24 -3.92 -11.65
C VAL A 85 -7.32 -4.60 -12.47
N ALA A 86 -8.59 -4.21 -12.33
CA ALA A 86 -9.69 -4.79 -13.10
C ALA A 86 -9.51 -4.62 -14.61
N THR A 87 -8.92 -3.49 -15.02
CA THR A 87 -8.57 -3.20 -16.42
C THR A 87 -7.23 -3.78 -16.86
N SER A 88 -6.52 -4.49 -15.98
CA SER A 88 -5.18 -5.04 -16.22
C SER A 88 -4.14 -3.99 -16.65
N THR A 89 -4.31 -2.73 -16.21
CA THR A 89 -3.42 -1.63 -16.56
C THR A 89 -2.18 -1.62 -15.65
N PHE A 90 -2.33 -2.01 -14.39
CA PHE A 90 -1.27 -2.10 -13.38
C PHE A 90 -0.39 -0.84 -13.30
N ARG A 91 -0.98 0.35 -13.41
CA ARG A 91 -0.26 1.62 -13.32
C ARG A 91 0.41 1.80 -11.96
N TYR A 92 -0.27 1.39 -10.89
CA TYR A 92 0.17 1.58 -9.51
C TYR A 92 0.84 0.35 -8.91
N PHE A 93 0.92 -0.75 -9.66
CA PHE A 93 1.50 -2.01 -9.23
C PHE A 93 2.64 -2.37 -10.18
N SER A 94 3.82 -1.79 -9.94
CA SER A 94 4.96 -1.91 -10.88
C SER A 94 5.44 -3.34 -11.03
N HIS A 95 5.45 -4.12 -9.94
CA HIS A 95 5.89 -5.51 -9.97
C HIS A 95 4.86 -6.40 -10.67
N LEU A 96 3.56 -6.20 -10.43
CA LEU A 96 2.52 -6.87 -11.21
C LEU A 96 2.56 -6.49 -12.69
N ARG A 97 2.82 -5.21 -12.99
CA ARG A 97 2.94 -4.74 -14.38
C ARG A 97 4.10 -5.45 -15.08
N GLU A 98 5.26 -5.54 -14.44
CA GLU A 98 6.41 -6.26 -14.99
C GLU A 98 6.08 -7.73 -15.22
N LEU A 99 5.47 -8.41 -14.23
CA LEU A 99 5.05 -9.80 -14.36
C LEU A 99 4.03 -10.00 -15.50
N SER A 100 3.12 -9.03 -15.72
CA SER A 100 2.11 -9.09 -16.77
C SER A 100 2.68 -9.04 -18.19
N THR A 101 3.93 -8.58 -18.35
CA THR A 101 4.63 -8.62 -19.64
C THR A 101 5.10 -10.03 -20.01
N GLN A 102 5.20 -10.93 -19.03
CA GLN A 102 5.73 -12.28 -19.18
C GLN A 102 4.61 -13.33 -19.09
N HIS A 103 3.63 -13.12 -18.19
CA HIS A 103 2.57 -14.07 -17.90
C HIS A 103 1.19 -13.41 -17.91
N SER A 104 0.15 -14.21 -18.20
CA SER A 104 -1.23 -13.76 -18.03
C SER A 104 -1.62 -13.76 -16.56
N ILE A 105 -2.06 -12.61 -16.04
CA ILE A 105 -2.44 -12.46 -14.63
C ILE A 105 -3.95 -12.51 -14.49
N SER A 106 -4.45 -13.42 -13.65
CA SER A 106 -5.86 -13.39 -13.23
C SER A 106 -6.07 -12.30 -12.19
N THR A 107 -6.90 -11.30 -12.49
CA THR A 107 -7.10 -10.12 -11.65
C THR A 107 -8.18 -10.29 -10.58
N ALA A 108 -9.03 -11.32 -10.69
CA ALA A 108 -10.19 -11.49 -9.81
C ALA A 108 -9.82 -11.65 -8.33
N GLU A 109 -8.79 -12.45 -8.02
CA GLU A 109 -8.31 -12.59 -6.62
C GLU A 109 -7.70 -11.28 -6.11
N ILE A 110 -6.97 -10.56 -6.97
CA ILE A 110 -6.32 -9.29 -6.59
C ILE A 110 -7.37 -8.22 -6.29
N CYS A 111 -8.39 -8.06 -7.16
CA CYS A 111 -9.52 -7.16 -6.92
C CYS A 111 -10.22 -7.49 -5.60
N LYS A 112 -10.43 -8.79 -5.31
CA LYS A 112 -11.02 -9.23 -4.03
C LYS A 112 -10.17 -8.77 -2.83
N TYR A 113 -8.86 -8.95 -2.87
CA TYR A 113 -7.99 -8.48 -1.78
C TYR A 113 -8.03 -6.96 -1.60
N ILE A 114 -8.06 -6.20 -2.68
CA ILE A 114 -8.18 -4.73 -2.61
C ILE A 114 -9.52 -4.32 -1.99
N SER A 115 -10.64 -4.95 -2.39
CA SER A 115 -11.96 -4.67 -1.82
C SER A 115 -12.05 -5.04 -0.32
N GLU A 116 -11.44 -6.16 0.09
CA GLU A 116 -11.36 -6.55 1.50
C GLU A 116 -10.54 -5.53 2.31
N LEU A 117 -9.41 -5.07 1.74
CA LEU A 117 -8.58 -4.03 2.36
C LEU A 117 -9.34 -2.71 2.51
N GLU A 118 -10.05 -2.27 1.46
CA GLU A 118 -10.89 -1.07 1.49
C GLU A 118 -11.99 -1.16 2.56
N SER A 119 -12.63 -2.33 2.67
CA SER A 119 -13.67 -2.59 3.68
C SER A 119 -13.11 -2.50 5.10
N GLU A 120 -11.93 -3.06 5.34
CA GLU A 120 -11.24 -2.98 6.63
C GLU A 120 -10.89 -1.53 7.00
N PHE A 121 -10.33 -0.75 6.06
CA PHE A 121 -10.04 0.66 6.30
C PHE A 121 -11.32 1.46 6.59
N THR A 122 -12.39 1.21 5.83
CA THR A 122 -13.69 1.88 6.01
C THR A 122 -14.31 1.52 7.36
N THR A 123 -14.23 0.27 7.78
CA THR A 123 -14.83 -0.20 9.04
C THR A 123 -14.07 0.34 10.26
N ARG A 124 -12.74 0.24 10.27
CA ARG A 124 -11.91 0.65 11.43
C ARG A 124 -11.96 2.15 11.68
N PHE A 125 -12.06 2.96 10.62
CA PHE A 125 -12.07 4.42 10.72
C PHE A 125 -13.48 5.03 10.53
N GLY A 126 -14.49 4.22 10.20
CA GLY A 126 -15.87 4.66 10.12
C GLY A 126 -16.40 5.21 11.46
N GLY A 127 -15.97 4.62 12.58
CA GLY A 127 -16.27 5.15 13.91
C GLY A 127 -15.67 6.53 14.15
N ILE A 128 -14.49 6.80 13.61
CA ILE A 128 -13.81 8.11 13.69
C ILE A 128 -14.58 9.13 12.84
N SER A 129 -15.03 8.76 11.64
CA SER A 129 -15.85 9.64 10.79
C SER A 129 -17.13 10.12 11.47
N ALA A 130 -17.80 9.28 12.27
CA ALA A 130 -19.01 9.69 12.99
C ALA A 130 -18.73 10.79 14.02
N VAL A 131 -17.61 10.69 14.72
CA VAL A 131 -17.15 11.71 15.68
C VAL A 131 -16.80 13.01 14.95
N TRP A 132 -16.10 12.94 13.82
CA TRP A 132 -15.74 14.13 13.04
C TRP A 132 -16.93 14.82 12.39
N THR A 133 -17.93 14.10 11.90
CA THR A 133 -19.15 14.72 11.38
C THR A 133 -19.81 15.59 12.45
N HIS A 134 -19.86 15.12 13.71
CA HIS A 134 -20.35 15.92 14.83
C HIS A 134 -19.43 17.11 15.16
N VAL A 135 -18.11 16.92 15.18
CA VAL A 135 -17.15 18.01 15.47
C VAL A 135 -17.20 19.10 14.40
N LEU A 136 -17.24 18.74 13.11
CA LEU A 136 -17.39 19.67 11.99
C LEU A 136 -18.73 20.43 12.07
N PHE A 137 -19.82 19.73 12.41
CA PHE A 137 -21.12 20.37 12.61
C PHE A 137 -21.07 21.41 13.74
N LEU A 138 -20.40 21.06 14.85
CA LEU A 138 -20.26 21.95 16.01
C LEU A 138 -19.36 23.16 15.71
N ASP A 139 -18.26 22.97 14.97
CA ASP A 139 -17.37 24.07 14.57
C ASP A 139 -18.07 25.05 13.62
N GLN A 140 -18.92 24.54 12.72
CA GLN A 140 -19.70 25.37 11.80
C GLN A 140 -20.83 26.14 12.51
N THR A 141 -21.41 25.59 13.59
CA THR A 141 -22.37 26.31 14.44
C THR A 141 -21.72 27.32 15.38
N ARG A 142 -20.40 27.27 15.60
CA ARG A 142 -19.67 28.19 16.48
C ARG A 142 -19.20 29.46 15.76
N GLN A 143 -19.27 29.48 14.44
CA GLN A 143 -18.96 30.63 13.58
C GLN A 143 -20.20 31.38 13.07
N LEU A 144 -21.38 31.09 13.62
CA LEU A 144 -22.64 31.84 13.44
C LEU A 144 -23.03 32.53 14.75
#